data_AF-A0A1E3NSY5-F1
#
_entry.id   AF-A0A1E3NSY5-F1
#
_cell.length_a   1.000
_cell.length_b   1.000
_cell.length_c   1.000
_cell.angle_alpha   90.00
_cell.angle_beta   90.00
_cell.angle_gamma   90.00
#
_symmetry.space_group_name_H-M   'P 1'
#
loop_
_entity.id
_entity.type
_entity.pdbx_description
1 polymer ?
#
loop_
_entity_poly.entity_id
_entity_poly.type
_entity_poly.pdbx_seq_one_letter_code
_entity_poly.pdbx_strand_id
1 'polypeptide(L)'
;DLEALYVFLNKPVSAEMVHYLVATTASIISYDYPSPPQSPQHSATPSKRRPSLYSFIHRLIQHSHVQSTTLMTCLIYLHRLKQVIPPNSVGMSTTHHRIFLGAMLLAAKYTNDSSPTNKHWTTYTDGLLSLREVNALEIEMIQYIGWGNLRFENSDLIHSLSYFLEPIKRKL
;
A
#
# COMPACT_ATOMS: atom_id res chain seq x y z
N ASP A 1 -23.76 9.55 0.77
CA ASP A 1 -22.30 9.35 0.57
C ASP A 1 -21.43 9.88 1.70
N LEU A 2 -21.51 11.18 1.99
CA LEU A 2 -20.67 11.83 2.98
C LEU A 2 -20.90 11.30 4.42
N GLU A 3 -22.15 11.02 4.78
CA GLU A 3 -22.49 10.37 6.06
C GLU A 3 -21.88 8.96 6.17
N ALA A 4 -21.96 8.15 5.11
CA ALA A 4 -21.34 6.83 5.09
C ALA A 4 -19.81 6.90 5.25
N LEU A 5 -19.18 7.94 4.68
CA LEU A 5 -17.76 8.21 4.85
C LEU A 5 -17.41 8.54 6.31
N TYR A 6 -18.21 9.36 6.99
CA TYR A 6 -18.02 9.64 8.43
C TYR A 6 -18.22 8.41 9.30
N VAL A 7 -19.20 7.56 8.99
CA VAL A 7 -19.36 6.28 9.69
C VAL A 7 -18.14 5.39 9.46
N PHE A 8 -17.60 5.34 8.24
CA PHE A 8 -16.40 4.55 7.93
C PHE A 8 -15.16 5.05 8.68
N LEU A 9 -14.96 6.36 8.80
CA LEU A 9 -13.83 6.96 9.51
C LEU A 9 -13.71 6.52 10.97
N ASN A 10 -14.84 6.24 11.62
CA ASN A 10 -14.89 5.80 13.01
C ASN A 10 -14.70 4.28 13.19
N LYS A 11 -14.54 3.52 12.11
CA LYS A 11 -14.30 2.07 12.19
C LYS A 11 -12.81 1.77 12.37
N PRO A 12 -12.47 0.75 13.18
CA PRO A 12 -11.10 0.24 13.25
C PRO A 12 -10.71 -0.42 11.92
N VAL A 13 -9.40 -0.50 11.69
CA VAL A 13 -8.85 -1.22 10.54
C VAL A 13 -9.23 -2.70 10.64
N SER A 14 -9.96 -3.21 9.64
CA SER A 14 -10.41 -4.60 9.58
C SER A 14 -9.50 -5.46 8.71
N ALA A 15 -9.56 -6.79 8.89
CA ALA A 15 -8.89 -7.73 7.99
C ALA A 15 -9.37 -7.58 6.54
N GLU A 16 -10.66 -7.28 6.33
CA GLU A 16 -11.22 -6.99 5.01
C GLU A 16 -10.51 -5.80 4.34
N MET A 17 -10.22 -4.74 5.10
CA MET A 17 -9.48 -3.59 4.58
C MET A 17 -8.07 -3.98 4.14
N VAL A 18 -7.39 -4.83 4.91
CA VAL A 18 -6.07 -5.35 4.55
C VAL A 18 -6.13 -6.19 3.27
N HIS A 19 -7.11 -7.09 3.14
CA HIS A 19 -7.30 -7.89 1.93
C HIS A 19 -7.59 -7.03 0.69
N TYR A 20 -8.42 -6.00 0.84
CA TYR A 20 -8.71 -5.07 -0.25
C TYR A 20 -7.45 -4.30 -0.67
N LEU A 21 -6.65 -3.80 0.28
CA LEU A 21 -5.37 -3.14 -0.02
C LEU A 21 -4.42 -4.08 -0.78
N VAL A 22 -4.30 -5.34 -0.34
CA VAL A 22 -3.50 -6.37 -1.03
C VAL A 22 -3.98 -6.56 -2.47
N ALA A 23 -5.28 -6.73 -2.67
CA ALA A 23 -5.87 -6.94 -4.00
C ALA A 23 -5.65 -5.72 -4.90
N THR A 24 -5.88 -4.51 -4.38
CA THR A 24 -5.65 -3.27 -5.12
C THR A 24 -4.19 -3.14 -5.52
N THR A 25 -3.25 -3.34 -4.59
CA THR A 25 -1.80 -3.30 -4.88
C THR A 25 -1.41 -4.33 -5.93
N ALA A 26 -1.88 -5.58 -5.80
CA ALA A 26 -1.58 -6.64 -6.76
C ALA A 26 -2.10 -6.33 -8.18
N SER A 27 -3.20 -5.57 -8.28
CA SER A 27 -3.82 -5.19 -9.56
C SER A 27 -3.12 -4.06 -10.31
N ILE A 28 -2.09 -3.43 -9.72
CA ILE A 28 -1.39 -2.27 -10.33
C ILE A 28 -0.41 -2.72 -11.41
N ILE A 29 0.26 -3.85 -11.19
CA ILE A 29 1.30 -4.33 -12.10
C ILE A 29 1.27 -5.85 -12.17
N SER A 30 1.38 -6.38 -13.39
CA SER A 30 1.49 -7.81 -13.60
C SER A 30 2.82 -8.32 -13.06
N TYR A 31 2.79 -9.51 -12.49
CA TYR A 31 3.99 -10.19 -12.02
C TYR A 31 4.26 -11.39 -12.90
N ASP A 32 5.36 -11.33 -13.64
CA ASP A 32 5.75 -12.41 -14.55
C ASP A 32 6.68 -13.38 -13.79
N TYR A 33 6.18 -14.59 -13.55
CA TYR A 33 7.00 -15.71 -13.08
C TYR A 33 7.02 -16.75 -14.20
N PRO A 34 8.16 -16.97 -14.87
CA PRO A 34 8.41 -18.30 -15.40
C PRO A 34 8.58 -19.19 -14.18
N SER A 35 7.71 -20.20 -14.02
CA SER A 35 7.83 -21.18 -12.93
C SER A 35 9.28 -21.70 -12.87
N PRO A 36 9.97 -21.68 -11.72
CA PRO A 36 11.32 -22.24 -11.67
C PRO A 36 11.23 -23.75 -11.95
N PRO A 37 12.08 -24.32 -12.82
CA PRO A 37 12.23 -25.76 -12.89
C PRO A 37 12.66 -26.26 -11.50
N GLN A 38 12.04 -27.34 -11.04
CA GLN A 38 12.43 -28.01 -9.79
C GLN A 38 13.88 -28.51 -9.93
N SER A 39 14.84 -27.77 -9.38
CA SER A 39 16.23 -28.23 -9.23
C SER A 39 16.48 -28.67 -7.77
N PRO A 40 17.24 -29.75 -7.53
CA PRO A 40 17.34 -30.40 -6.22
C PRO A 40 18.01 -29.49 -5.18
N GLN A 41 17.41 -29.41 -3.99
CA GLN A 41 17.90 -28.61 -2.87
C GLN A 41 19.17 -29.25 -2.27
N HIS A 42 20.33 -28.69 -2.58
CA HIS A 42 21.54 -28.90 -1.79
C HIS A 42 21.99 -27.58 -1.17
N SER A 43 22.02 -27.57 0.17
CA SER A 43 22.69 -26.60 1.07
C SER A 43 22.43 -25.11 0.78
N ALA A 44 21.37 -24.56 1.40
CA ALA A 44 21.25 -23.11 1.57
C ALA A 44 21.06 -22.78 3.06
N THR A 45 21.91 -21.87 3.55
CA THR A 45 21.66 -21.06 4.75
C THR A 45 20.20 -20.57 4.78
N PRO A 46 19.59 -20.30 5.95
CA PRO A 46 18.21 -19.83 6.01
C PRO A 46 18.14 -18.42 5.40
N SER A 47 18.02 -18.32 4.08
CA SER A 47 17.66 -17.09 3.40
C SER A 47 16.31 -16.70 3.98
N LYS A 48 16.23 -15.55 4.68
CA LYS A 48 14.98 -15.01 5.20
C LYS A 48 13.94 -15.07 4.08
N ARG A 49 12.96 -15.97 4.20
CA ARG A 49 11.90 -16.11 3.21
C ARG A 49 11.19 -14.77 3.12
N ARG A 50 11.08 -14.22 1.91
CA ARG A 50 10.36 -12.98 1.67
C ARG A 50 8.92 -13.12 2.20
N PRO A 51 8.39 -12.13 2.93
CA PRO A 51 7.01 -12.21 3.39
C PRO A 51 6.03 -12.23 2.22
N SER A 52 4.85 -12.79 2.44
CA SER A 52 3.72 -12.59 1.52
C SER A 52 3.30 -11.12 1.54
N LEU A 53 2.66 -10.65 0.46
CA LEU A 53 2.16 -9.27 0.39
C LEU A 53 1.18 -8.97 1.54
N TYR A 54 0.27 -9.92 1.85
CA TYR A 54 -0.63 -9.79 2.99
C TYR A 54 0.14 -9.65 4.31
N SER A 55 1.09 -10.55 4.59
CA SER A 55 1.88 -10.50 5.83
C SER A 55 2.73 -9.24 5.93
N PHE A 56 3.20 -8.70 4.81
CA PHE A 56 3.91 -7.43 4.76
C PHE A 56 2.98 -6.26 5.10
N ILE A 57 1.85 -6.13 4.39
CA ILE A 57 0.88 -5.05 4.59
C ILE A 57 0.32 -5.07 6.02
N HIS A 58 -0.12 -6.24 6.48
CA HIS A 58 -0.67 -6.42 7.82
C HIS A 58 0.32 -5.99 8.91
N ARG A 59 1.57 -6.46 8.83
CA ARG A 59 2.61 -6.08 9.81
C ARG A 59 2.95 -4.61 9.72
N LEU A 60 3.05 -4.04 8.52
CA LEU A 60 3.35 -2.63 8.34
C LEU A 60 2.30 -1.76 9.07
N ILE A 61 1.02 -2.06 8.86
CA ILE A 61 -0.11 -1.37 9.50
C ILE A 61 -0.06 -1.49 11.02
N GLN A 62 0.22 -2.70 11.53
CA GLN A 62 0.33 -2.95 12.97
C GLN A 62 1.50 -2.18 13.61
N HIS A 63 2.67 -2.19 12.99
CA HIS A 63 3.87 -1.54 13.53
C HIS A 63 3.81 -0.01 13.44
N SER A 64 3.16 0.54 12.41
CA SER A 64 3.07 1.98 12.23
C SER A 64 1.91 2.62 13.00
N HIS A 65 1.00 1.83 13.60
CA HIS A 65 -0.20 2.32 14.30
C HIS A 65 -1.01 3.35 13.50
N VAL A 66 -1.09 3.15 12.19
CA VAL A 66 -1.72 4.09 11.27
C VAL A 66 -3.24 4.03 11.39
N GLN A 67 -3.86 5.21 11.35
CA GLN A 67 -5.32 5.36 11.44
C GLN A 67 -6.00 5.02 10.11
N SER A 68 -7.31 4.74 10.17
CA SER A 68 -8.15 4.48 9.00
C SER A 68 -8.02 5.58 7.94
N THR A 69 -7.91 6.85 8.36
CA THR A 69 -7.66 8.00 7.47
C THR A 69 -6.43 7.82 6.61
N THR A 70 -5.30 7.39 7.18
CA THR A 70 -4.06 7.17 6.43
C THR A 70 -4.22 6.01 5.43
N LEU A 71 -4.94 4.95 5.78
CA LEU A 71 -5.21 3.84 4.85
C LEU A 71 -6.14 4.24 3.70
N MET A 72 -7.11 5.11 3.98
CA MET A 72 -7.99 5.68 2.95
C MET A 72 -7.19 6.51 1.95
N THR A 73 -6.27 7.34 2.43
CA THR A 73 -5.35 8.10 1.56
C THR A 73 -4.38 7.20 0.81
N CYS A 74 -3.85 6.16 1.45
CA CYS A 74 -3.01 5.16 0.79
C CYS A 74 -3.75 4.53 -0.40
N LEU A 75 -5.04 4.21 -0.22
CA LEU A 75 -5.86 3.66 -1.28
C LEU A 75 -6.06 4.62 -2.47
N ILE A 76 -6.27 5.92 -2.20
CA ILE A 76 -6.30 6.95 -3.26
C ILE A 76 -4.98 6.92 -4.06
N TYR A 77 -3.84 6.90 -3.37
CA TYR A 77 -2.53 6.89 -4.02
C TYR A 77 -2.26 5.60 -4.81
N LEU A 78 -2.73 4.45 -4.34
CA LEU A 78 -2.70 3.20 -5.10
C LEU A 78 -3.54 3.29 -6.38
N HIS A 79 -4.76 3.83 -6.31
CA HIS A 79 -5.60 4.02 -7.49
C HIS A 79 -4.98 5.02 -8.48
N ARG A 80 -4.43 6.14 -8.00
CA ARG A 80 -3.75 7.13 -8.84
C ARG A 80 -2.53 6.51 -9.53
N LEU A 81 -1.72 5.75 -8.79
CA LEU A 81 -0.59 5.05 -9.37
C LEU A 81 -1.03 4.07 -10.47
N LYS A 82 -2.13 3.33 -10.26
CA LYS A 82 -2.70 2.42 -11.27
C LYS A 82 -3.03 3.11 -12.59
N GLN A 83 -3.45 4.38 -12.55
CA GLN A 83 -3.77 5.15 -13.77
C GLN A 83 -2.52 5.65 -14.51
N VAL A 84 -1.39 5.78 -13.81
CA VAL A 84 -0.14 6.28 -14.39
C VAL A 84 0.75 5.15 -14.89
N ILE A 85 0.73 3.99 -14.22
CA ILE A 85 1.53 2.84 -14.62
C ILE A 85 1.01 2.27 -15.95
N PRO A 86 1.87 2.07 -16.96
CA PRO A 86 1.47 1.44 -18.21
C PRO A 86 0.86 0.04 -17.99
N PRO A 87 -0.25 -0.32 -18.68
CA PRO A 87 -0.92 -1.61 -18.46
C PRO A 87 -0.05 -2.85 -18.66
N ASN A 88 0.99 -2.73 -19.50
CA ASN A 88 1.92 -3.83 -19.83
C ASN A 88 3.20 -3.80 -19.00
N SER A 89 3.26 -3.01 -17.93
CA SER A 89 4.39 -3.01 -17.02
C SER A 89 4.47 -4.36 -16.29
N VAL A 90 5.68 -4.90 -16.22
CA VAL A 90 5.99 -6.15 -15.52
C VAL A 90 6.85 -5.84 -14.31
N GLY A 91 6.37 -6.22 -13.14
CA GLY A 91 7.07 -6.04 -11.88
C GLY A 91 8.06 -7.15 -11.59
N MET A 92 9.02 -6.85 -10.74
CA MET A 92 9.87 -7.85 -10.10
C MET A 92 9.23 -8.35 -8.80
N SER A 93 9.88 -9.34 -8.21
CA SER A 93 9.38 -10.11 -7.07
C SER A 93 9.10 -9.34 -5.77
N THR A 94 9.58 -8.10 -5.64
CA THR A 94 9.30 -7.18 -4.52
C THR A 94 8.47 -5.96 -4.93
N THR A 95 8.09 -5.84 -6.21
CA THR A 95 7.49 -4.60 -6.73
C THR A 95 6.19 -4.25 -6.02
N HIS A 96 5.30 -5.20 -5.76
CA HIS A 96 4.07 -4.91 -5.00
C HIS A 96 4.33 -4.42 -3.57
N HIS A 97 5.36 -4.96 -2.91
CA HIS A 97 5.75 -4.53 -1.56
C HIS A 97 6.24 -3.07 -1.57
N ARG A 98 7.05 -2.72 -2.57
CA ARG A 98 7.53 -1.36 -2.81
C ARG A 98 6.38 -0.41 -3.14
N ILE A 99 5.50 -0.79 -4.05
CA ILE A 99 4.32 0.02 -4.41
C ILE A 99 3.48 0.34 -3.18
N PHE A 100 3.15 -0.68 -2.37
CA PHE A 100 2.38 -0.46 -1.15
C PHE A 100 3.11 0.45 -0.17
N LEU A 101 4.39 0.17 0.11
CA LEU A 101 5.17 1.00 1.05
C LEU A 101 5.29 2.45 0.56
N GLY A 102 5.51 2.68 -0.73
CA GLY A 102 5.57 4.01 -1.32
C GLY A 102 4.26 4.77 -1.12
N ALA A 103 3.13 4.16 -1.46
CA ALA A 103 1.81 4.76 -1.23
C ALA A 103 1.56 5.05 0.25
N MET A 104 1.96 4.12 1.14
CA MET A 104 1.78 4.24 2.58
C MET A 104 2.64 5.35 3.20
N LEU A 105 3.89 5.51 2.75
CA LEU A 105 4.80 6.58 3.15
C LEU A 105 4.20 7.95 2.84
N LEU A 106 3.75 8.14 1.60
CA LEU A 106 3.13 9.40 1.19
C LEU A 106 1.85 9.68 1.95
N ALA A 107 0.99 8.68 2.11
CA ALA A 107 -0.25 8.84 2.86
C ALA A 107 0.03 9.25 4.31
N ALA A 108 0.98 8.57 4.98
CA ALA A 108 1.31 8.87 6.36
C ALA A 108 1.88 10.28 6.54
N LYS A 109 2.73 10.74 5.62
CA LYS A 109 3.29 12.09 5.65
C LYS A 109 2.27 13.18 5.29
N TYR A 110 1.29 12.84 4.45
CA TYR A 110 0.26 13.79 4.04
C TYR A 110 -0.82 13.98 5.11
N THR A 111 -1.23 12.93 5.82
CA THR A 111 -2.40 12.98 6.73
C THR A 111 -2.08 13.25 8.19
N ASN A 112 -0.81 13.19 8.61
CA ASN A 112 -0.43 13.28 10.03
C ASN A 112 0.51 14.46 10.29
N ASP A 113 0.21 15.27 11.31
CA ASP A 113 1.07 16.38 11.76
C ASP A 113 2.47 15.92 12.16
N SER A 114 2.57 14.68 12.66
CA SER A 114 3.81 13.99 12.97
C SER A 114 3.77 12.60 12.37
N SER A 115 4.62 12.38 11.37
CA SER A 115 4.73 11.09 10.68
C SER A 115 6.09 10.44 10.96
N PRO A 116 6.19 9.08 11.02
CA PRO A 116 7.47 8.42 11.22
C PRO A 116 8.44 8.76 10.10
N THR A 117 9.71 8.98 10.46
CA THR A 117 10.77 9.22 9.46
C THR A 117 11.02 7.97 8.62
N ASN A 118 11.64 8.11 7.44
CA ASN A 118 11.95 6.96 6.58
C ASN A 118 12.85 5.93 7.28
N LYS A 119 13.67 6.35 8.25
CA LYS A 119 14.44 5.45 9.11
C LYS A 119 13.54 4.52 9.93
N HIS A 120 12.44 5.03 10.48
CA HIS A 120 11.44 4.20 11.18
C HIS A 120 10.68 3.31 10.20
N TRP A 121 10.24 3.83 9.06
CA TRP A 121 9.58 3.00 8.05
C TRP A 121 10.44 1.84 7.57
N THR A 122 11.76 2.05 7.47
CA THR A 122 12.73 1.00 7.13
C THR A 122 12.70 -0.15 8.14
N THR A 123 12.59 0.13 9.45
CA THR A 123 12.56 -0.94 10.46
C THR A 123 11.30 -1.79 10.36
N TYR A 124 10.19 -1.22 9.91
CA TYR A 124 8.93 -1.95 9.70
C TYR A 124 8.95 -2.90 8.48
N THR A 125 10.01 -2.85 7.66
CA THR A 125 10.16 -3.75 6.50
C THR A 125 10.86 -5.07 6.84
N ASP A 126 11.27 -5.29 8.09
CA ASP A 126 12.01 -6.47 8.57
C ASP A 126 13.30 -6.79 7.76
N GLY A 127 13.90 -5.75 7.17
CA GLY A 127 15.09 -5.86 6.32
C GLY A 127 14.79 -6.22 4.87
N LEU A 128 13.53 -6.16 4.42
CA LEU A 128 13.18 -6.28 3.00
C LEU A 128 13.76 -5.13 2.18
N LEU A 129 13.84 -3.93 2.76
CA LEU A 129 14.34 -2.72 2.12
C LEU A 129 15.34 -2.02 3.02
N SER A 130 16.40 -1.51 2.42
CA SER A 130 17.35 -0.61 3.08
C SER A 130 16.81 0.82 3.16
N LEU A 131 17.37 1.64 4.05
CA LEU A 131 16.99 3.06 4.16
C LEU A 131 17.17 3.82 2.84
N ARG A 132 18.22 3.50 2.08
CA ARG A 132 18.45 4.10 0.76
C ARG A 132 17.31 3.77 -0.20
N GLU A 133 16.84 2.53 -0.20
CA GLU A 133 15.71 2.10 -1.04
C GLU A 133 14.40 2.73 -0.60
N VAL A 134 14.15 2.86 0.72
CA VAL A 134 12.96 3.53 1.24
C VAL A 134 12.94 5.02 0.86
N ASN A 135 14.08 5.69 0.94
CA ASN A 135 14.22 7.09 0.50
C ASN A 135 14.00 7.24 -1.01
N ALA A 136 14.61 6.37 -1.82
CA ALA A 136 14.43 6.39 -3.27
C ALA A 136 12.96 6.12 -3.64
N LEU A 137 12.36 5.13 -3.00
CA LEU A 137 10.97 4.74 -3.22
C LEU A 137 9.98 5.88 -2.96
N GLU A 138 10.20 6.67 -1.90
CA GLU A 138 9.35 7.84 -1.64
C GLU A 138 9.41 8.86 -2.79
N ILE A 139 10.63 9.19 -3.23
CA ILE A 139 10.85 10.15 -4.31
C ILE A 139 10.25 9.63 -5.63
N GLU A 140 10.48 8.35 -5.95
CA GLU A 140 9.92 7.69 -7.13
C GLU A 140 8.38 7.71 -7.09
N MET A 141 7.77 7.43 -5.94
CA MET A 141 6.31 7.44 -5.79
C MET A 141 5.73 8.85 -6.07
N ILE A 142 6.39 9.90 -5.59
CA ILE A 142 6.00 11.29 -5.88
C ILE A 142 6.19 11.62 -7.36
N GLN A 143 7.25 11.11 -8.00
CA GLN A 143 7.49 11.31 -9.44
C GLN A 143 6.39 10.64 -10.29
N TYR A 144 5.92 9.46 -9.90
CA TYR A 144 4.82 8.79 -10.58
C TYR A 144 3.47 9.50 -10.35
N ILE A 145 3.12 9.84 -9.11
CA ILE A 145 1.83 10.47 -8.81
C ILE A 145 1.81 11.94 -9.28
N GLY A 146 2.90 12.66 -9.07
CA GLY A 146 3.02 14.09 -9.29
C GLY A 146 2.54 14.92 -8.10
N TRP A 147 3.28 15.98 -7.75
CA TRP A 147 2.98 16.87 -6.61
C TRP A 147 1.55 17.46 -6.64
N GLY A 148 1.05 17.80 -7.83
CA GLY A 148 -0.31 18.33 -8.00
C GLY A 148 -1.41 17.30 -7.65
N ASN A 149 -1.11 16.01 -7.76
CA ASN A 149 -2.02 14.90 -7.47
C ASN A 149 -1.78 14.30 -6.07
N LEU A 150 -1.16 15.03 -5.14
CA LEU A 150 -1.15 14.64 -3.73
C LEU A 150 -2.42 15.10 -3.00
N ARG A 151 -2.99 16.23 -3.45
CA ARG A 151 -4.24 16.78 -2.92
C ARG A 151 -5.42 15.92 -3.32
N PHE A 152 -6.38 15.76 -2.42
CA PHE A 152 -7.62 15.04 -2.67
C PHE A 152 -8.75 15.67 -1.88
N GLU A 153 -9.97 15.43 -2.35
CA GLU A 153 -11.22 15.93 -1.76
C GLU A 153 -12.10 14.75 -1.31
N ASN A 154 -13.25 15.07 -0.70
CA ASN A 154 -14.20 14.05 -0.25
C ASN A 154 -14.69 13.16 -1.42
N SER A 155 -14.78 13.71 -2.63
CA SER A 155 -15.15 12.96 -3.84
C SER A 155 -14.15 11.85 -4.17
N ASP A 156 -12.85 12.11 -4.06
CA ASP A 156 -11.79 11.10 -4.25
C ASP A 156 -11.90 9.96 -3.23
N LEU A 157 -12.19 10.31 -1.97
CA LEU A 157 -12.38 9.34 -0.89
C LEU A 157 -13.63 8.48 -1.14
N ILE A 158 -14.76 9.12 -1.48
CA ILE A 158 -16.02 8.42 -1.77
C ILE A 158 -15.84 7.46 -2.95
N HIS A 159 -15.14 7.89 -4.00
CA HIS A 159 -14.86 7.06 -5.17
C HIS A 159 -13.96 5.87 -4.80
N SER A 160 -12.83 6.15 -4.14
CA SER A 160 -11.83 5.12 -3.80
C SER A 160 -12.33 4.11 -2.77
N LEU A 161 -13.23 4.52 -1.88
CA LEU A 161 -13.78 3.67 -0.81
C LEU A 161 -15.15 3.10 -1.14
N SER A 162 -15.66 3.29 -2.36
CA SER A 162 -17.00 2.86 -2.78
C SER A 162 -17.34 1.45 -2.30
N TYR A 163 -16.43 0.48 -2.48
CA TYR A 163 -16.58 -0.89 -1.97
C TYR A 163 -16.99 -0.98 -0.48
N PHE A 164 -16.36 -0.17 0.38
CA PHE A 164 -16.66 -0.14 1.82
C PHE A 164 -17.86 0.73 2.19
N LEU A 165 -18.14 1.76 1.38
CA LEU A 165 -19.22 2.70 1.66
C LEU A 165 -20.59 2.14 1.27
N GLU A 166 -20.69 1.37 0.19
CA GLU A 166 -21.96 0.81 -0.29
C GLU A 166 -22.74 0.02 0.78
N PRO A 167 -22.13 -0.91 1.55
CA PRO A 167 -22.83 -1.60 2.63
C PRO A 167 -23.27 -0.69 3.78
N ILE A 168 -22.59 0.43 4.00
CA ILE A 168 -22.96 1.41 5.03
C ILE A 168 -24.16 2.23 4.54
N LYS A 169 -24.12 2.70 3.28
CA LYS A 169 -25.21 3.46 2.67
C LYS A 169 -26.54 2.71 2.68
N ARG A 170 -26.53 1.39 2.46
CA ARG A 170 -27.75 0.56 2.49
C ARG A 170 -28.38 0.41 3.88
N LYS A 171 -27.62 0.74 4.94
CA LYS A 171 -28.07 0.63 6.34
C LYS A 171 -28.44 1.98 6.95
N LEU A 172 -28.09 3.08 6.27
CA LEU A 172 -28.52 4.44 6.59
C LEU A 172 -29.86 4.70 5.92
#